data_AF-A0A6N2MND1-F1
#
_entry.id   AF-A0A6N2MND1-F1
#
_cell.length_a   1.000
_cell.length_b   1.000
_cell.length_c   1.000
_cell.angle_alpha   90.00
_cell.angle_beta   90.00
_cell.angle_gamma   90.00
#
_symmetry.space_group_name_H-M   'P 1'
#
loop_
_entity.id
_entity.type
_entity.pdbx_description
1 polymer ?
#
loop_
_entity_poly.entity_id
_entity_poly.type
_entity_poly.pdbx_seq_one_letter_code
_entity_poly.pdbx_strand_id
1 'polypeptide(L)'
;MKKQRSESHSHTYTKSKNSMVKISIVSFLAIGIATSLSLVLSSSPPKSYYHSLYKSNSISDNASISHDLYMLTRRPHVAGTEANAQAAAYVLSTLASYSINSHIVSYDVSLTYPISRSLVLTQPEQASEQLPVVFDLRQEIYDGDPYADAAREVLPSFHAYAKSGTVRGAVVYANYGRVEDFKRLKEMGVNVTESIVLARYGKIYRGDIVNNAFEAGAIGAIVYTDKKDYGGGGDEGWFPEAKWMPPSGVQVGSVYDGAGDPSTPGWPSIQGCERLSDDEVEKQGNVPLIPSLPVSAADGETIMRSVGGQVADAGWQGSKDGPTYRLGPGPGILNLTYTKQFRIFVVVGNHRDPWTFGAVDPNSGTAALLEVARRLMKLEKRGWKPRRTIVLCNWDAEEYGLIGSTEWVEDNRQLLASRAVAYLNVDCAVSGPGFHASATPQLDRLLLKTTRQVDDPENSSQSIYESWVAAPSNSPTIERLGGGGSDYAAFVQHIGIASADISFGSVWGPYVSKTYCWYVIKHKLT
;
A
#
# COMPACT_ATOMS: atom_id res chain seq x y z
N MET A 1 -8.32 -72.24 88.69
CA MET A 1 -9.07 -72.54 87.45
C MET A 1 -8.70 -71.52 86.38
N LYS A 2 -7.99 -71.96 85.34
CA LYS A 2 -7.63 -71.16 84.15
C LYS A 2 -8.84 -71.05 83.21
N LYS A 3 -9.13 -69.86 82.67
CA LYS A 3 -9.57 -69.73 81.27
C LYS A 3 -9.50 -68.29 80.73
N GLN A 4 -8.77 -68.19 79.61
CA GLN A 4 -9.01 -67.39 78.41
C GLN A 4 -9.06 -65.84 78.48
N ARG A 5 -8.01 -65.22 77.91
CA ARG A 5 -8.15 -64.13 76.93
C ARG A 5 -6.84 -63.93 76.15
N SER A 6 -6.79 -64.46 74.93
CA SER A 6 -5.93 -63.95 73.87
C SER A 6 -6.66 -64.16 72.54
N GLU A 7 -6.35 -63.32 71.55
CA GLU A 7 -6.83 -63.31 70.16
C GLU A 7 -8.10 -62.48 69.86
N SER A 8 -7.90 -61.17 69.63
CA SER A 8 -8.77 -60.42 68.69
C SER A 8 -8.16 -59.14 68.09
N HIS A 9 -6.84 -58.89 68.19
CA HIS A 9 -6.26 -57.59 67.79
C HIS A 9 -5.45 -57.60 66.47
N SER A 10 -5.41 -58.71 65.73
CA SER A 10 -4.59 -58.82 64.50
C SER A 10 -5.34 -58.56 63.18
N HIS A 11 -6.69 -58.63 63.15
CA HIS A 11 -7.45 -58.58 61.89
C HIS A 11 -7.93 -57.18 61.46
N THR A 12 -7.93 -56.19 62.34
CA THR A 12 -8.39 -54.82 62.04
C THR A 12 -7.32 -53.96 61.41
N TYR A 13 -6.03 -54.23 61.67
CA TYR A 13 -4.91 -53.43 61.18
C TYR A 13 -4.58 -53.68 59.69
N THR A 14 -4.76 -54.91 59.21
CA THR A 14 -4.49 -55.32 57.81
C THR A 14 -5.58 -54.83 56.84
N LYS A 15 -6.85 -54.77 57.26
CA LYS A 15 -7.94 -54.19 56.45
C LYS A 15 -7.79 -52.68 56.25
N SER A 16 -7.33 -51.96 57.28
CA SER A 16 -7.09 -50.51 57.22
C SER A 16 -5.95 -50.14 56.26
N LYS A 17 -4.82 -50.87 56.29
CA LYS A 17 -3.71 -50.67 55.34
C LYS A 17 -4.12 -50.93 53.89
N ASN A 18 -4.87 -52.00 53.62
CA ASN A 18 -5.34 -52.32 52.26
C ASN A 18 -6.35 -51.28 51.73
N SER A 19 -7.16 -50.68 52.61
CA SER A 19 -8.08 -49.60 52.24
C SER A 19 -7.33 -48.30 51.93
N MET A 20 -6.35 -47.91 52.75
CA MET A 20 -5.52 -46.72 52.49
C MET A 20 -4.70 -46.85 51.20
N VAL A 21 -4.09 -48.02 50.94
CA VAL A 21 -3.33 -48.26 49.70
C VAL A 21 -4.23 -48.20 48.47
N LYS A 22 -5.45 -48.76 48.52
CA LYS A 22 -6.42 -48.65 47.42
C LYS A 22 -6.88 -47.21 47.17
N ILE A 23 -7.13 -46.44 48.23
CA ILE A 23 -7.50 -45.02 48.11
C ILE A 23 -6.36 -44.22 47.49
N SER A 24 -5.11 -44.42 47.94
CA SER A 24 -3.95 -43.75 47.36
C SER A 24 -3.76 -44.10 45.88
N ILE A 25 -3.90 -45.37 45.48
CA ILE A 25 -3.78 -45.78 44.07
C ILE A 25 -4.86 -45.13 43.21
N VAL A 26 -6.11 -45.09 43.67
CA VAL A 26 -7.21 -44.44 42.95
C VAL A 26 -6.99 -42.94 42.83
N SER A 27 -6.49 -42.28 43.89
CA SER A 27 -6.13 -40.86 43.84
C SER A 27 -4.97 -40.57 42.88
N PHE A 28 -3.92 -41.39 42.87
CA PHE A 28 -2.82 -41.25 41.91
C PHE A 28 -3.28 -41.50 40.47
N LEU A 29 -4.16 -42.46 40.24
CA LEU A 29 -4.73 -42.72 38.91
C LEU A 29 -5.64 -41.57 38.46
N ALA A 30 -6.47 -41.02 39.36
CA ALA A 30 -7.31 -39.87 39.06
C ALA A 30 -6.50 -38.60 38.79
N ILE A 31 -5.42 -38.36 39.54
CA ILE A 31 -4.48 -37.25 39.29
C ILE A 31 -3.74 -37.47 37.97
N GLY A 32 -3.30 -38.70 37.68
CA GLY A 32 -2.65 -39.06 36.42
C GLY A 32 -3.57 -38.88 35.22
N ILE A 33 -4.84 -39.27 35.33
CA ILE A 33 -5.87 -39.05 34.30
C ILE A 33 -6.18 -37.56 34.17
N ALA A 34 -6.35 -36.82 35.27
CA ALA A 34 -6.62 -35.38 35.23
C ALA A 34 -5.46 -34.59 34.62
N THR A 35 -4.21 -34.93 34.96
CA THR A 35 -3.01 -34.29 34.40
C THR A 35 -2.79 -34.66 32.94
N SER A 36 -3.02 -35.90 32.54
CA SER A 36 -2.97 -36.30 31.13
C SER A 36 -4.10 -35.71 30.29
N LEU A 37 -5.33 -35.62 30.83
CA LEU A 37 -6.44 -34.91 30.17
C LEU A 37 -6.14 -33.41 30.06
N SER A 38 -5.53 -32.81 31.08
CA SER A 38 -5.09 -31.41 31.06
C SER A 38 -3.97 -31.18 30.05
N LEU A 39 -3.03 -32.11 29.90
CA LEU A 39 -1.96 -32.09 28.88
C LEU A 39 -2.51 -32.24 27.46
N VAL A 40 -3.53 -33.08 27.26
CA VAL A 40 -4.22 -33.23 25.97
C VAL A 40 -5.05 -31.99 25.65
N LEU A 41 -5.77 -31.42 26.63
CA LEU A 41 -6.57 -30.20 26.48
C LEU A 41 -5.74 -28.90 26.39
N SER A 42 -4.48 -28.92 26.84
CA SER A 42 -3.55 -27.78 26.77
C SER A 42 -2.60 -27.84 25.57
N SER A 43 -2.63 -28.92 24.78
CA SER A 43 -1.86 -28.99 23.54
C SER A 43 -2.45 -28.03 22.51
N SER A 44 -1.68 -27.02 22.10
CA SER A 44 -2.10 -26.12 21.03
C SER A 44 -2.32 -26.94 19.75
N PRO A 45 -3.41 -26.70 18.98
CA PRO A 45 -3.64 -27.39 17.73
C PRO A 45 -2.41 -27.34 16.81
N PRO A 46 -2.14 -28.40 16.03
CA PRO A 46 -1.01 -28.41 15.11
C PRO A 46 -1.12 -27.27 14.10
N LYS A 47 0.00 -26.75 13.58
CA LYS A 47 -0.01 -25.66 12.59
C LYS A 47 -0.88 -25.96 11.36
N SER A 48 -0.97 -27.23 10.97
CA SER A 48 -1.85 -27.70 9.89
C SER A 48 -3.33 -27.42 10.17
N TYR A 49 -3.79 -27.50 11.41
CA TYR A 49 -5.17 -27.18 11.78
C TYR A 49 -5.52 -25.73 11.45
N TYR A 50 -4.69 -24.78 11.89
CA TYR A 50 -4.93 -23.36 11.64
C TYR A 50 -4.79 -23.00 10.16
N HIS A 51 -3.90 -23.67 9.43
CA HIS A 51 -3.76 -23.51 7.98
C HIS A 51 -5.01 -24.00 7.22
N SER A 52 -5.48 -25.22 7.50
CA SER A 52 -6.72 -25.75 6.91
C SER A 52 -7.92 -24.88 7.27
N LEU A 53 -7.98 -24.39 8.51
CA LEU A 53 -9.05 -23.52 8.94
C LEU A 53 -8.99 -22.16 8.22
N TYR A 54 -7.80 -21.58 8.04
CA TYR A 54 -7.60 -20.35 7.27
C TYR A 54 -8.13 -20.48 5.84
N LYS A 55 -7.91 -21.63 5.18
CA LYS A 55 -8.43 -21.91 3.84
C LYS A 55 -9.95 -22.14 3.80
N SER A 56 -10.54 -22.59 4.91
CA SER A 56 -11.94 -23.03 4.91
C SER A 56 -12.93 -21.86 4.83
N ASN A 57 -14.06 -22.10 4.15
CA ASN A 57 -15.22 -21.19 4.12
C ASN A 57 -15.94 -21.10 5.48
N SER A 58 -15.50 -21.84 6.51
CA SER A 58 -16.11 -21.79 7.85
C SER A 58 -15.78 -20.50 8.62
N ILE A 59 -14.77 -19.75 8.19
CA ILE A 59 -14.36 -18.48 8.81
C ILE A 59 -14.31 -17.32 7.84
N SER A 60 -14.84 -17.48 6.62
CA SER A 60 -14.87 -16.44 5.60
C SER A 60 -16.02 -16.66 4.64
N ASP A 61 -16.56 -15.57 4.13
CA ASP A 61 -17.66 -15.55 3.17
C ASP A 61 -17.37 -14.48 2.13
N ASN A 62 -17.62 -14.81 0.86
CA ASN A 62 -17.53 -13.89 -0.26
C ASN A 62 -18.48 -12.69 -0.08
N ALA A 63 -19.54 -12.83 0.71
CA ALA A 63 -20.43 -11.72 1.03
C ALA A 63 -19.73 -10.58 1.80
N SER A 64 -18.77 -10.90 2.68
CA SER A 64 -18.09 -9.88 3.49
C SER A 64 -17.14 -9.03 2.65
N ILE A 65 -16.30 -9.66 1.83
CA ILE A 65 -15.39 -8.97 0.91
C ILE A 65 -16.17 -8.19 -0.17
N SER A 66 -17.27 -8.75 -0.68
CA SER A 66 -18.14 -8.06 -1.64
C SER A 66 -18.83 -6.84 -1.02
N HIS A 67 -19.22 -6.93 0.25
CA HIS A 67 -19.82 -5.81 1.00
C HIS A 67 -18.81 -4.69 1.26
N ASP A 68 -17.57 -5.01 1.66
CA ASP A 68 -16.53 -3.99 1.84
C ASP A 68 -16.25 -3.26 0.53
N LEU A 69 -16.10 -4.03 -0.55
CA LEU A 69 -15.86 -3.44 -1.86
C LEU A 69 -17.02 -2.53 -2.27
N TYR A 70 -18.27 -2.94 -2.01
CA TYR A 70 -19.44 -2.10 -2.24
C TYR A 70 -19.36 -0.80 -1.43
N MET A 71 -19.06 -0.89 -0.12
CA MET A 71 -19.05 0.24 0.79
C MET A 71 -17.95 1.25 0.45
N LEU A 72 -16.76 0.78 0.06
CA LEU A 72 -15.62 1.59 -0.30
C LEU A 72 -15.82 2.33 -1.64
N THR A 73 -16.60 1.75 -2.55
CA THR A 73 -16.75 2.26 -3.93
C THR A 73 -18.07 2.99 -4.16
N ARG A 74 -18.74 3.43 -3.07
CA ARG A 74 -20.02 4.14 -3.16
C ARG A 74 -19.89 5.55 -3.73
N ARG A 75 -18.72 6.16 -3.63
CA ARG A 75 -18.45 7.54 -4.04
C ARG A 75 -17.05 7.66 -4.62
N PRO A 76 -16.81 8.60 -5.54
CA PRO A 76 -15.46 8.97 -5.89
C PRO A 76 -14.71 9.51 -4.67
N HIS A 77 -13.49 9.03 -4.43
CA HIS A 77 -12.77 9.29 -3.18
C HIS A 77 -11.28 9.50 -3.38
N VAL A 78 -10.95 10.50 -4.19
CA VAL A 78 -9.57 10.94 -4.47
C VAL A 78 -8.85 11.36 -3.19
N ALA A 79 -7.52 11.11 -3.12
CA ALA A 79 -6.67 11.56 -2.02
C ALA A 79 -6.95 13.02 -1.64
N GLY A 80 -6.98 13.31 -0.33
CA GLY A 80 -7.28 14.64 0.21
C GLY A 80 -8.76 15.06 0.21
N THR A 81 -9.68 14.26 -0.33
CA THR A 81 -11.13 14.58 -0.31
C THR A 81 -11.84 14.08 0.95
N GLU A 82 -12.97 14.70 1.28
CA GLU A 82 -13.86 14.25 2.38
C GLU A 82 -14.36 12.81 2.19
N ALA A 83 -14.64 12.41 0.94
CA ALA A 83 -15.05 11.04 0.64
C ALA A 83 -13.92 10.03 0.95
N ASN A 84 -12.67 10.40 0.73
CA ASN A 84 -11.52 9.55 1.08
C ASN A 84 -11.30 9.49 2.59
N ALA A 85 -11.55 10.59 3.32
CA ALA A 85 -11.56 10.58 4.78
C ALA A 85 -12.65 9.65 5.34
N GLN A 86 -13.84 9.60 4.70
CA GLN A 86 -14.90 8.65 5.05
C GLN A 86 -14.51 7.20 4.76
N ALA A 87 -13.81 6.93 3.66
CA ALA A 87 -13.26 5.61 3.36
C ALA A 87 -12.21 5.19 4.42
N ALA A 88 -11.32 6.10 4.83
CA ALA A 88 -10.37 5.86 5.93
C ALA A 88 -11.09 5.56 7.25
N ALA A 89 -12.16 6.31 7.57
CA ALA A 89 -12.98 6.07 8.75
C ALA A 89 -13.70 4.70 8.70
N TYR A 90 -14.18 4.29 7.52
CA TYR A 90 -14.76 2.95 7.31
C TYR A 90 -13.74 1.85 7.59
N VAL A 91 -12.53 1.95 7.02
CA VAL A 91 -11.44 0.97 7.26
C VAL A 91 -11.06 0.93 8.75
N LEU A 92 -10.87 2.09 9.38
CA LEU A 92 -10.55 2.20 10.80
C LEU A 92 -11.63 1.54 11.67
N SER A 93 -12.91 1.88 11.42
CA SER A 93 -14.03 1.32 12.19
C SER A 93 -14.16 -0.19 12.01
N THR A 94 -13.91 -0.69 10.79
CA THR A 94 -13.94 -2.11 10.48
C THR A 94 -12.84 -2.85 11.24
N LEU A 95 -11.59 -2.40 11.16
CA LEU A 95 -10.47 -3.02 11.90
C LEU A 95 -10.68 -2.97 13.42
N ALA A 96 -11.13 -1.82 13.95
CA ALA A 96 -11.44 -1.64 15.36
C ALA A 96 -12.56 -2.57 15.85
N SER A 97 -13.58 -2.84 15.02
CA SER A 97 -14.67 -3.77 15.35
C SER A 97 -14.18 -5.20 15.62
N TYR A 98 -13.02 -5.58 15.06
CA TYR A 98 -12.37 -6.86 15.32
C TYR A 98 -11.37 -6.81 16.47
N SER A 99 -11.33 -5.72 17.22
CA SER A 99 -10.38 -5.49 18.33
C SER A 99 -8.92 -5.41 17.88
N ILE A 100 -8.68 -5.01 16.62
CA ILE A 100 -7.34 -4.69 16.12
C ILE A 100 -6.99 -3.28 16.59
N ASN A 101 -5.84 -3.11 17.26
CA ASN A 101 -5.34 -1.79 17.64
C ASN A 101 -5.00 -0.97 16.38
N SER A 102 -5.85 -0.01 16.05
CA SER A 102 -5.86 0.70 14.77
C SER A 102 -5.87 2.21 15.01
N HIS A 103 -5.14 2.96 14.20
CA HIS A 103 -5.07 4.42 14.26
C HIS A 103 -4.80 4.97 12.86
N ILE A 104 -5.07 6.27 12.67
CA ILE A 104 -4.73 7.01 11.45
C ILE A 104 -3.45 7.78 11.72
N VAL A 105 -2.52 7.76 10.76
CA VAL A 105 -1.35 8.64 10.71
C VAL A 105 -1.57 9.60 9.54
N SER A 106 -1.43 10.90 9.80
CA SER A 106 -1.68 11.97 8.83
C SER A 106 -0.38 12.71 8.51
N TYR A 107 -0.21 13.04 7.24
CA TYR A 107 0.89 13.86 6.72
C TYR A 107 0.29 15.02 5.93
N ASP A 108 0.86 16.22 6.10
CA ASP A 108 0.43 17.41 5.36
C ASP A 108 1.24 17.48 4.07
N VAL A 109 0.64 17.08 2.96
CA VAL A 109 1.35 16.89 1.68
C VAL A 109 0.81 17.81 0.60
N SER A 110 1.67 18.22 -0.35
CA SER A 110 1.26 19.08 -1.47
C SER A 110 0.54 18.26 -2.52
N LEU A 111 -0.78 18.46 -2.71
CA LEU A 111 -1.58 17.84 -3.77
C LEU A 111 -2.09 18.90 -4.75
N THR A 112 -2.17 18.57 -6.03
CA THR A 112 -2.70 19.47 -7.06
C THR A 112 -4.09 19.06 -7.53
N TYR A 113 -4.99 20.02 -7.71
CA TYR A 113 -6.33 19.82 -8.27
C TYR A 113 -6.62 20.88 -9.34
N PRO A 114 -7.38 20.56 -10.41
CA PRO A 114 -7.66 21.51 -11.48
C PRO A 114 -8.70 22.55 -11.06
N ILE A 115 -8.38 23.84 -11.23
CA ILE A 115 -9.33 24.95 -11.04
C ILE A 115 -10.23 25.11 -12.28
N SER A 116 -9.63 25.07 -13.48
CA SER A 116 -10.33 25.16 -14.77
C SER A 116 -9.50 24.53 -15.89
N ARG A 117 -10.14 24.07 -16.97
CA ARG A 117 -9.47 23.49 -18.15
C ARG A 117 -10.29 23.71 -19.41
N SER A 118 -9.62 23.81 -20.55
CA SER A 118 -10.23 23.93 -21.87
C SER A 118 -9.31 23.37 -22.94
N LEU A 119 -9.87 22.70 -23.95
CA LEU A 119 -9.15 22.30 -25.14
C LEU A 119 -9.97 22.69 -26.37
N VAL A 120 -9.32 23.33 -27.34
CA VAL A 120 -9.96 23.80 -28.58
C VAL A 120 -9.07 23.43 -29.76
N LEU A 121 -9.65 22.79 -30.77
CA LEU A 121 -9.00 22.55 -32.04
C LEU A 121 -9.44 23.60 -33.07
N THR A 122 -8.49 24.37 -33.58
CA THR A 122 -8.70 25.36 -34.65
C THR A 122 -8.01 24.87 -35.92
N GLN A 123 -8.72 24.84 -37.05
CA GLN A 123 -8.12 24.48 -38.34
C GLN A 123 -7.43 25.69 -39.00
N PRO A 124 -6.43 25.46 -39.87
CA PRO A 124 -5.75 26.54 -40.60
C PRO A 124 -6.72 27.34 -41.48
N GLU A 125 -6.46 28.65 -41.65
CA GLU A 125 -7.32 29.63 -42.35
C GLU A 125 -7.72 29.25 -43.80
N GLN A 126 -7.06 28.29 -44.45
CA GLN A 126 -7.45 27.82 -45.78
C GLN A 126 -8.68 26.88 -45.78
N ALA A 127 -9.18 26.49 -44.60
CA ALA A 127 -10.42 25.75 -44.37
C ALA A 127 -11.50 26.65 -43.73
N SER A 128 -11.63 27.90 -44.22
CA SER A 128 -12.24 29.06 -43.55
C SER A 128 -13.74 29.00 -43.22
N GLU A 129 -14.40 27.84 -43.31
CA GLU A 129 -15.83 27.69 -42.95
C GLU A 129 -16.06 26.76 -41.75
N GLN A 130 -15.02 26.08 -41.23
CA GLN A 130 -15.20 25.18 -40.09
C GLN A 130 -14.97 25.89 -38.75
N LEU A 131 -16.02 25.93 -37.92
CA LEU A 131 -15.96 26.46 -36.56
C LEU A 131 -14.94 25.69 -35.70
N PRO A 132 -14.28 26.35 -34.72
CA PRO A 132 -13.41 25.67 -33.77
C PRO A 132 -14.16 24.56 -33.04
N VAL A 133 -13.52 23.39 -32.91
CA VAL A 133 -14.06 22.27 -32.13
C VAL A 133 -13.66 22.48 -30.68
N VAL A 134 -14.64 22.71 -29.81
CA VAL A 134 -14.46 22.77 -28.36
C VAL A 134 -14.71 21.38 -27.79
N PHE A 135 -13.76 20.86 -27.01
CA PHE A 135 -13.93 19.56 -26.36
C PHE A 135 -14.56 19.72 -24.98
N ASP A 136 -15.56 18.89 -24.67
CA ASP A 136 -16.27 18.93 -23.39
C ASP A 136 -15.41 18.45 -22.20
N LEU A 137 -14.40 17.62 -22.49
CA LEU A 137 -13.45 17.04 -21.54
C LEU A 137 -14.11 16.24 -20.38
N ARG A 138 -15.39 15.88 -20.51
CA ARG A 138 -16.14 15.12 -19.49
C ARG A 138 -16.33 13.68 -19.95
N GLN A 139 -16.30 12.76 -19.00
CA GLN A 139 -16.76 11.41 -19.24
C GLN A 139 -18.29 11.41 -19.27
N GLU A 140 -18.86 10.74 -20.27
CA GLU A 140 -20.32 10.68 -20.42
C GLU A 140 -20.93 9.73 -19.38
N ILE A 141 -22.09 10.12 -18.86
CA ILE A 141 -22.93 9.27 -18.01
C ILE A 141 -23.92 8.56 -18.94
N TYR A 142 -23.99 7.23 -18.86
CA TYR A 142 -24.88 6.43 -19.70
C TYR A 142 -26.31 6.37 -19.14
N ASP A 143 -27.28 6.15 -20.02
CA ASP A 143 -28.69 6.08 -19.64
C ASP A 143 -28.95 4.96 -18.64
N GLY A 144 -29.66 5.28 -17.55
CA GLY A 144 -29.98 4.34 -16.48
C GLY A 144 -28.84 4.08 -15.50
N ASP A 145 -27.76 4.88 -15.50
CA ASP A 145 -26.72 4.82 -14.47
C ASP A 145 -27.34 5.09 -13.07
N PRO A 146 -27.36 4.09 -12.16
CA PRO A 146 -27.92 4.26 -10.82
C PRO A 146 -27.11 5.23 -9.95
N TYR A 147 -25.93 5.65 -10.41
CA TYR A 147 -25.05 6.62 -9.76
C TYR A 147 -24.91 7.92 -10.53
N ALA A 148 -25.82 8.22 -11.46
CA ALA A 148 -25.78 9.47 -12.25
C ALA A 148 -25.65 10.74 -11.38
N ASP A 149 -26.18 10.72 -10.15
CA ASP A 149 -26.00 11.82 -9.18
C ASP A 149 -24.55 11.90 -8.65
N ALA A 150 -23.94 10.77 -8.29
CA ALA A 150 -22.56 10.71 -7.78
C ALA A 150 -21.50 10.86 -8.88
N ALA A 151 -21.80 10.45 -10.12
CA ALA A 151 -20.93 10.65 -11.27
C ALA A 151 -20.70 12.16 -11.57
N ARG A 152 -21.63 13.03 -11.16
CA ARG A 152 -21.46 14.50 -11.25
C ARG A 152 -20.45 15.06 -10.24
N GLU A 153 -20.06 14.29 -9.23
CA GLU A 153 -19.07 14.66 -8.22
C GLU A 153 -17.62 14.33 -8.65
N VAL A 154 -17.43 13.63 -9.78
CA VAL A 154 -16.10 13.24 -10.30
C VAL A 154 -15.27 14.47 -10.66
N LEU A 155 -14.04 14.52 -10.16
CA LEU A 155 -13.11 15.60 -10.49
C LEU A 155 -12.83 15.65 -12.00
N PRO A 156 -12.68 16.85 -12.58
CA PRO A 156 -12.33 16.98 -13.98
C PRO A 156 -10.97 16.30 -14.27
N SER A 157 -10.82 15.53 -15.36
CA SER A 157 -9.55 14.86 -15.69
C SER A 157 -8.36 15.82 -15.88
N PHE A 158 -7.21 15.44 -15.33
CA PHE A 158 -5.97 16.22 -15.32
C PHE A 158 -4.75 15.32 -15.08
N HIS A 159 -3.55 15.87 -15.28
CA HIS A 159 -2.29 15.28 -14.81
C HIS A 159 -1.87 15.99 -13.52
N ALA A 160 -1.73 15.26 -12.42
CA ALA A 160 -1.28 15.85 -11.16
C ALA A 160 0.16 16.36 -11.28
N TYR A 161 0.46 17.52 -10.69
CA TYR A 161 1.71 18.28 -10.78
C TYR A 161 2.08 18.82 -12.17
N ALA A 162 1.21 18.72 -13.18
CA ALA A 162 1.46 19.35 -14.47
C ALA A 162 1.55 20.88 -14.34
N LYS A 163 2.50 21.49 -15.06
CA LYS A 163 2.71 22.94 -15.07
C LYS A 163 1.45 23.68 -15.55
N SER A 164 1.00 24.66 -14.79
CA SER A 164 -0.08 25.56 -15.20
C SER A 164 0.37 26.49 -16.33
N GLY A 165 -0.47 26.67 -17.36
CA GLY A 165 -0.18 27.58 -18.46
C GLY A 165 -1.17 27.47 -19.61
N THR A 166 -1.07 28.38 -20.57
CA THR A 166 -1.81 28.35 -21.83
C THR A 166 -0.83 28.38 -22.98
N VAL A 167 -0.93 27.39 -23.87
CA VAL A 167 -0.05 27.24 -25.04
C VAL A 167 -0.88 26.99 -26.28
N ARG A 168 -0.38 27.45 -27.44
CA ARG A 168 -0.98 27.22 -28.76
C ARG A 168 0.14 26.87 -29.72
N GLY A 169 0.03 25.73 -30.39
CA GLY A 169 1.02 25.25 -31.35
C GLY A 169 0.43 24.20 -32.29
N ALA A 170 1.17 23.87 -33.35
CA ALA A 170 0.81 22.76 -34.23
C ALA A 170 0.86 21.42 -33.47
N VAL A 171 0.07 20.43 -33.87
CA VAL A 171 0.06 19.11 -33.21
C VAL A 171 1.04 18.16 -33.90
N VAL A 172 1.90 17.49 -33.13
CA VAL A 172 2.79 16.41 -33.61
C VAL A 172 2.47 15.11 -32.90
N TYR A 173 2.16 14.05 -33.64
CA TYR A 173 1.91 12.73 -33.06
C TYR A 173 3.21 11.96 -32.80
N ALA A 174 3.43 11.57 -31.55
CA ALA A 174 4.67 10.93 -31.08
C ALA A 174 4.49 9.47 -30.62
N ASN A 175 3.50 8.74 -31.16
CA ASN A 175 3.25 7.34 -30.80
C ASN A 175 3.12 7.14 -29.28
N TYR A 176 3.97 6.35 -28.61
CA TYR A 176 3.93 6.15 -27.15
C TYR A 176 4.77 7.16 -26.38
N GLY A 177 5.35 8.18 -27.03
CA GLY A 177 6.14 9.23 -26.38
C GLY A 177 7.49 8.76 -25.85
N ARG A 178 8.04 7.68 -26.38
CA ARG A 178 9.35 7.15 -25.95
C ARG A 178 10.48 7.92 -26.62
N VAL A 179 11.68 7.88 -26.03
CA VAL A 179 12.88 8.49 -26.60
C VAL A 179 13.11 8.04 -28.05
N GLU A 180 12.87 6.76 -28.36
CA GLU A 180 12.97 6.24 -29.72
C GLU A 180 11.89 6.78 -30.68
N ASP A 181 10.70 7.11 -30.18
CA ASP A 181 9.64 7.69 -31.01
C ASP A 181 10.03 9.11 -31.45
N PHE A 182 10.58 9.93 -30.55
CA PHE A 182 11.09 11.27 -30.87
C PHE A 182 12.33 11.23 -31.78
N LYS A 183 13.24 10.27 -31.56
CA LYS A 183 14.36 10.04 -32.48
C LYS A 183 13.86 9.71 -33.89
N ARG A 184 12.83 8.86 -33.99
CA ARG A 184 12.24 8.49 -35.28
C ARG A 184 11.57 9.67 -35.98
N LEU A 185 10.86 10.53 -35.25
CA LEU A 185 10.29 11.77 -35.80
C LEU A 185 11.38 12.66 -36.42
N LYS A 186 12.51 12.81 -35.72
CA LYS A 186 13.66 13.57 -36.23
C LYS A 186 14.27 12.96 -37.48
N GLU A 187 14.43 11.63 -37.54
CA GLU A 187 14.89 10.92 -38.74
C GLU A 187 13.94 11.08 -39.94
N MET A 188 12.65 11.26 -39.68
CA MET A 188 11.63 11.51 -40.69
C MET A 188 11.53 12.99 -41.10
N GLY A 189 12.33 13.88 -40.50
CA GLY A 189 12.31 15.32 -40.78
C GLY A 189 11.14 16.07 -40.15
N VAL A 190 10.47 15.50 -39.14
CA VAL A 190 9.39 16.17 -38.40
C VAL A 190 9.98 17.04 -37.29
N ASN A 191 9.68 18.34 -37.29
CA ASN A 191 10.10 19.27 -36.24
C ASN A 191 9.08 19.32 -35.10
N VAL A 192 9.53 19.04 -33.87
CA VAL A 192 8.72 19.03 -32.64
C VAL A 192 8.81 20.36 -31.88
N THR A 193 9.81 21.19 -32.17
CA THR A 193 10.03 22.47 -31.49
C THR A 193 8.80 23.38 -31.62
N GLU A 194 8.36 23.98 -30.51
CA GLU A 194 7.17 24.88 -30.45
C GLU A 194 5.84 24.22 -30.85
N SER A 195 5.79 22.88 -30.83
CA SER A 195 4.57 22.10 -31.09
C SER A 195 3.90 21.60 -29.80
N ILE A 196 2.64 21.18 -29.92
CA ILE A 196 1.92 20.41 -28.90
C ILE A 196 2.00 18.94 -29.31
N VAL A 197 2.65 18.11 -28.49
CA VAL A 197 2.78 16.68 -28.77
C VAL A 197 1.50 15.95 -28.41
N LEU A 198 1.01 15.10 -29.31
CA LEU A 198 -0.04 14.11 -29.03
C LEU A 198 0.62 12.74 -28.91
N ALA A 199 0.47 12.07 -27.78
CA ALA A 199 0.97 10.72 -27.56
C ALA A 199 -0.14 9.83 -27.01
N ARG A 200 -0.07 8.53 -27.27
CA ARG A 200 -0.97 7.55 -26.65
C ARG A 200 -0.34 6.95 -25.41
N TYR A 201 -1.17 6.70 -24.40
CA TYR A 201 -0.75 5.96 -23.21
C TYR A 201 -0.21 4.57 -23.54
N GLY A 202 0.72 4.10 -22.71
CA GLY A 202 1.27 2.75 -22.74
C GLY A 202 2.79 2.73 -22.86
N LYS A 203 3.38 1.54 -22.63
CA LYS A 203 4.81 1.21 -22.73
C LYS A 203 5.75 1.88 -21.72
N ILE A 204 5.57 3.15 -21.40
CA ILE A 204 6.38 3.91 -20.45
C ILE A 204 5.50 4.68 -19.47
N TYR A 205 6.10 5.19 -18.39
CA TYR A 205 5.40 6.02 -17.43
C TYR A 205 4.96 7.33 -18.09
N ARG A 206 3.79 7.86 -17.71
CA ARG A 206 3.22 9.04 -18.36
C ARG A 206 4.02 10.33 -18.11
N GLY A 207 4.70 10.43 -16.97
CA GLY A 207 5.64 11.52 -16.70
C GLY A 207 6.79 11.52 -17.72
N ASP A 208 7.31 10.35 -18.07
CA ASP A 208 8.36 10.23 -19.10
C ASP A 208 7.87 10.71 -20.47
N ILE A 209 6.59 10.47 -20.82
CA ILE A 209 6.00 10.97 -22.08
C ILE A 209 6.08 12.51 -22.12
N VAL A 210 5.68 13.15 -21.03
CA VAL A 210 5.66 14.62 -20.91
C VAL A 210 7.09 15.17 -20.89
N ASN A 211 7.99 14.55 -20.13
CA ASN A 211 9.40 14.95 -20.06
C ASN A 211 10.11 14.78 -21.40
N ASN A 212 9.93 13.64 -22.09
CA ASN A 212 10.53 13.41 -23.40
C ASN A 212 10.01 14.41 -24.45
N ALA A 213 8.72 14.78 -24.39
CA ALA A 213 8.16 15.81 -25.26
C ALA A 213 8.79 17.18 -25.00
N PHE A 214 8.97 17.54 -23.72
CA PHE A 214 9.64 18.78 -23.31
C PHE A 214 11.09 18.83 -23.79
N GLU A 215 11.87 17.76 -23.58
CA GLU A 215 13.25 17.62 -24.06
C GLU A 215 13.35 17.68 -25.59
N ALA A 216 12.31 17.26 -26.31
CA ALA A 216 12.21 17.39 -27.77
C ALA A 216 11.83 18.80 -28.25
N GLY A 217 11.60 19.75 -27.34
CA GLY A 217 11.27 21.15 -27.62
C GLY A 217 9.77 21.44 -27.73
N ALA A 218 8.90 20.50 -27.33
CA ALA A 218 7.46 20.73 -27.31
C ALA A 218 7.10 21.76 -26.23
N ILE A 219 6.07 22.56 -26.51
CA ILE A 219 5.52 23.55 -25.57
C ILE A 219 4.30 23.03 -24.80
N GLY A 220 3.82 21.83 -25.15
CA GLY A 220 2.77 21.12 -24.44
C GLY A 220 2.68 19.66 -24.88
N ALA A 221 2.05 18.83 -24.05
CA ALA A 221 1.79 17.43 -24.36
C ALA A 221 0.33 17.06 -24.02
N ILE A 222 -0.29 16.28 -24.90
CA ILE A 222 -1.62 15.69 -24.73
C ILE A 222 -1.42 14.19 -24.80
N VAL A 223 -1.84 13.49 -23.75
CA VAL A 223 -1.77 12.03 -23.70
C VAL A 223 -3.18 11.46 -23.75
N TYR A 224 -3.47 10.62 -24.74
CA TYR A 224 -4.80 10.03 -24.95
C TYR A 224 -4.76 8.51 -24.85
N THR A 225 -5.91 7.92 -24.58
CA THR A 225 -6.08 6.47 -24.56
C THR A 225 -6.55 5.96 -25.92
N ASP A 226 -5.69 5.23 -26.61
CA ASP A 226 -5.97 4.72 -27.95
C ASP A 226 -6.90 3.51 -27.91
N LYS A 227 -7.92 3.46 -28.79
CA LYS A 227 -8.84 2.33 -28.94
C LYS A 227 -8.08 1.01 -29.16
N LYS A 228 -6.95 1.05 -29.88
CA LYS A 228 -6.12 -0.13 -30.14
C LYS A 228 -5.68 -0.82 -28.85
N ASP A 229 -5.34 -0.04 -27.83
CA ASP A 229 -4.76 -0.56 -26.58
C ASP A 229 -5.83 -0.73 -25.49
N TYR A 230 -6.94 0.00 -25.56
CA TYR A 230 -7.91 0.10 -24.46
C TYR A 230 -9.39 -0.07 -24.83
N GLY A 231 -9.73 -0.18 -26.11
CA GLY A 231 -11.11 -0.19 -26.62
C GLY A 231 -11.59 -1.52 -27.20
N GLY A 232 -10.84 -2.60 -27.01
CA GLY A 232 -11.17 -3.93 -27.54
C GLY A 232 -10.86 -4.10 -29.02
N GLY A 233 -10.71 -5.35 -29.45
CA GLY A 233 -10.41 -5.68 -30.84
C GLY A 233 -11.68 -5.74 -31.71
N GLY A 234 -11.66 -5.16 -32.91
CA GLY A 234 -12.72 -5.37 -33.91
C GLY A 234 -14.11 -4.83 -33.51
N ASP A 235 -15.13 -5.70 -33.59
CA ASP A 235 -16.55 -5.43 -33.30
C ASP A 235 -16.90 -5.52 -31.80
N GLU A 236 -15.90 -5.70 -30.94
CA GLU A 236 -16.12 -5.68 -29.50
C GLU A 236 -16.65 -4.29 -29.07
N GLY A 237 -17.81 -4.29 -28.41
CA GLY A 237 -18.44 -3.06 -27.90
C GLY A 237 -17.64 -2.42 -26.75
N TRP A 238 -18.16 -1.33 -26.19
CA TRP A 238 -17.61 -0.67 -25.00
C TRP A 238 -18.54 -0.81 -23.79
N PHE A 239 -18.07 -0.37 -22.63
CA PHE A 239 -18.90 -0.25 -21.44
C PHE A 239 -20.07 0.72 -21.67
N PRO A 240 -21.32 0.39 -21.27
CA PRO A 240 -21.69 -0.69 -20.34
C PRO A 240 -21.77 -2.10 -20.94
N GLU A 241 -22.02 -2.24 -22.23
CA GLU A 241 -22.34 -3.51 -22.91
C GLU A 241 -21.17 -4.51 -22.95
N ALA A 242 -19.93 -4.02 -22.89
CA ALA A 242 -18.72 -4.83 -22.94
C ALA A 242 -17.62 -4.28 -22.01
N LYS A 243 -16.55 -5.06 -21.78
CA LYS A 243 -15.49 -4.75 -20.79
C LYS A 243 -14.52 -3.63 -21.20
N TRP A 244 -14.67 -3.06 -22.38
CA TRP A 244 -13.70 -2.12 -22.95
C TRP A 244 -14.06 -0.66 -22.65
N MET A 245 -13.06 0.22 -22.73
CA MET A 245 -13.23 1.62 -22.34
C MET A 245 -14.17 2.36 -23.30
N PRO A 246 -15.14 3.15 -22.80
CA PRO A 246 -15.99 3.96 -23.66
C PRO A 246 -15.19 5.09 -24.32
N PRO A 247 -15.64 5.61 -25.47
CA PRO A 247 -14.95 6.69 -26.19
C PRO A 247 -14.70 7.97 -25.37
N SER A 248 -15.54 8.23 -24.36
CA SER A 248 -15.39 9.37 -23.44
C SER A 248 -14.52 9.07 -22.21
N GLY A 249 -14.00 7.85 -22.06
CA GLY A 249 -13.12 7.44 -20.96
C GLY A 249 -11.71 8.02 -21.12
N VAL A 250 -11.18 8.61 -20.04
CA VAL A 250 -9.86 9.26 -20.03
C VAL A 250 -9.02 8.73 -18.86
N GLN A 251 -7.77 8.37 -19.12
CA GLN A 251 -6.82 8.01 -18.07
C GLN A 251 -6.21 9.27 -17.44
N VAL A 252 -6.24 9.33 -16.11
CA VAL A 252 -5.59 10.35 -15.26
C VAL A 252 -4.43 9.71 -14.47
N GLY A 253 -3.50 10.52 -13.96
CA GLY A 253 -2.33 10.04 -13.22
C GLY A 253 -1.30 11.14 -12.92
N SER A 254 -0.41 10.90 -11.95
CA SER A 254 0.75 11.76 -11.66
C SER A 254 1.80 11.72 -12.78
N VAL A 255 2.57 12.81 -12.91
CA VAL A 255 3.78 12.92 -13.77
C VAL A 255 5.08 13.13 -12.97
N TYR A 256 5.03 13.07 -11.64
CA TYR A 256 6.19 13.19 -10.75
C TYR A 256 7.08 11.94 -10.80
N ASP A 257 8.39 12.10 -10.95
CA ASP A 257 9.36 11.00 -11.12
C ASP A 257 10.17 10.65 -9.84
N GLY A 258 9.93 11.37 -8.73
CA GLY A 258 10.48 11.07 -7.41
C GLY A 258 9.59 10.15 -6.56
N ALA A 259 9.99 9.94 -5.30
CA ALA A 259 9.21 9.20 -4.30
C ALA A 259 8.92 10.11 -3.08
N GLY A 260 7.70 10.09 -2.55
CA GLY A 260 7.30 10.93 -1.40
C GLY A 260 7.02 12.39 -1.76
N ASP A 261 6.88 13.26 -0.76
CA ASP A 261 6.71 14.71 -0.96
C ASP A 261 8.00 15.33 -1.55
N PRO A 262 7.94 15.99 -2.73
CA PRO A 262 9.10 16.64 -3.37
C PRO A 262 9.81 17.68 -2.50
N SER A 263 9.09 18.27 -1.52
CA SER A 263 9.61 19.29 -0.62
C SER A 263 10.23 18.72 0.66
N THR A 264 10.11 17.41 0.92
CA THR A 264 10.70 16.74 2.10
C THR A 264 11.38 15.41 1.75
N PRO A 265 12.32 15.37 0.78
CA PRO A 265 12.91 14.11 0.34
C PRO A 265 13.76 13.48 1.45
N GLY A 266 13.30 12.35 2.01
CA GLY A 266 14.03 11.57 3.03
C GLY A 266 13.60 11.80 4.48
N TRP A 267 12.56 12.60 4.75
CA TRP A 267 11.96 12.77 6.08
C TRP A 267 10.47 13.15 6.00
N PRO A 268 9.67 12.79 7.01
CA PRO A 268 8.22 12.89 6.91
C PRO A 268 7.69 14.32 6.88
N SER A 269 6.68 14.52 6.04
CA SER A 269 5.98 15.77 5.80
C SER A 269 4.96 16.07 6.91
N ILE A 270 5.49 16.44 8.10
CA ILE A 270 4.71 16.77 9.31
C ILE A 270 4.63 18.30 9.55
N GLN A 271 3.64 18.74 10.33
CA GLN A 271 3.48 20.15 10.68
C GLN A 271 4.74 20.73 11.35
N GLY A 272 5.34 21.74 10.72
CA GLY A 272 6.57 22.41 11.20
C GLY A 272 7.88 21.75 10.76
N CYS A 273 7.84 20.75 9.86
CA CYS A 273 9.04 20.21 9.23
C CYS A 273 9.72 21.25 8.33
N GLU A 274 11.03 21.09 8.15
CA GLU A 274 11.81 21.83 7.17
C GLU A 274 11.42 21.36 5.77
N ARG A 275 10.99 22.31 4.93
CA ARG A 275 10.62 22.08 3.52
C ARG A 275 11.65 22.76 2.63
N LEU A 276 12.12 22.05 1.62
CA LEU A 276 12.96 22.62 0.58
C LEU A 276 12.14 23.61 -0.25
N SER A 277 12.75 24.73 -0.61
CA SER A 277 12.23 25.61 -1.67
C SER A 277 12.43 24.95 -3.05
N ASP A 278 11.64 25.35 -4.04
CA ASP A 278 11.68 24.75 -5.40
C ASP A 278 13.10 24.74 -6.02
N ASP A 279 13.94 25.73 -5.70
CA ASP A 279 15.34 25.83 -6.18
C ASP A 279 16.33 24.90 -5.44
N GLU A 280 15.99 24.44 -4.23
CA GLU A 280 16.84 23.59 -3.38
C GLU A 280 16.69 22.10 -3.70
N VAL A 281 15.52 21.70 -4.21
CA VAL A 281 15.19 20.35 -4.69
C VAL A 281 16.18 19.88 -5.78
N GLU A 282 16.75 20.81 -6.55
CA GLU A 282 17.61 20.50 -7.69
C GLU A 282 19.09 20.16 -7.34
N LYS A 283 19.55 20.25 -6.07
CA LYS A 283 21.00 20.34 -5.76
C LYS A 283 21.67 19.40 -4.74
N GLN A 284 20.99 18.55 -3.95
CA GLN A 284 21.52 18.20 -2.60
C GLN A 284 21.85 16.72 -2.26
N GLY A 285 22.96 16.15 -2.73
CA GLY A 285 23.44 14.84 -2.23
C GLY A 285 23.87 14.82 -0.75
N ASN A 286 22.99 14.42 0.19
CA ASN A 286 23.24 14.55 1.64
C ASN A 286 22.57 13.47 2.52
N VAL A 287 23.32 12.81 3.42
CA VAL A 287 22.85 12.49 4.79
C VAL A 287 24.02 12.42 5.80
N PRO A 288 23.83 12.82 7.09
CA PRO A 288 24.81 12.70 8.18
C PRO A 288 24.72 11.41 9.04
N LEU A 289 25.79 11.07 9.78
CA LEU A 289 26.08 9.71 10.33
C LEU A 289 26.07 9.54 11.87
N ILE A 290 25.53 10.47 12.67
CA ILE A 290 25.51 10.32 14.15
C ILE A 290 24.18 10.71 14.81
N PRO A 291 23.86 10.17 16.01
CA PRO A 291 22.64 10.51 16.75
C PRO A 291 22.62 11.95 17.26
N SER A 292 21.45 12.60 17.22
CA SER A 292 21.22 13.97 17.69
C SER A 292 19.89 14.08 18.46
N LEU A 293 19.82 14.95 19.47
CA LEU A 293 18.63 15.23 20.29
C LEU A 293 18.52 16.75 20.51
N PRO A 294 17.43 17.43 20.09
CA PRO A 294 17.22 18.83 20.44
C PRO A 294 16.76 18.97 21.90
N VAL A 295 17.22 20.03 22.57
CA VAL A 295 16.82 20.40 23.94
C VAL A 295 16.28 21.83 23.96
N SER A 296 15.45 22.17 24.95
CA SER A 296 14.91 23.53 25.07
C SER A 296 16.03 24.55 25.37
N ALA A 297 15.79 25.84 25.11
CA ALA A 297 16.76 26.89 25.47
C ALA A 297 17.07 26.92 26.98
N ALA A 298 16.08 26.64 27.83
CA ALA A 298 16.27 26.55 29.28
C ALA A 298 17.16 25.36 29.68
N ASP A 299 16.97 24.21 29.03
CA ASP A 299 17.80 23.02 29.23
C ASP A 299 19.21 23.22 28.67
N GLY A 300 19.32 23.85 27.50
CA GLY A 300 20.58 24.23 26.87
C GLY A 300 21.39 25.21 27.71
N GLU A 301 20.74 26.22 28.31
CA GLU A 301 21.38 27.11 29.28
C GLU A 301 21.81 26.38 30.55
N THR A 302 20.99 25.44 31.04
CA THR A 302 21.31 24.63 32.22
C THR A 302 22.53 23.74 31.96
N ILE A 303 22.61 23.13 30.77
CA ILE A 303 23.78 22.38 30.30
C ILE A 303 24.99 23.32 30.18
N MET A 304 24.83 24.49 29.56
CA MET A 304 25.91 25.47 29.38
C MET A 304 26.47 26.01 30.70
N ARG A 305 25.64 26.18 31.74
CA ARG A 305 26.08 26.52 33.11
C ARG A 305 26.95 25.45 33.75
N SER A 306 26.82 24.20 33.31
CA SER A 306 27.65 23.08 33.76
C SER A 306 28.93 22.90 32.94
N VAL A 307 29.12 23.67 31.87
CA VAL A 307 30.34 23.68 31.06
C VAL A 307 31.37 24.60 31.71
N GLY A 308 32.52 24.04 32.04
CA GLY A 308 33.70 24.66 32.61
C GLY A 308 34.76 24.93 31.53
N GLY A 309 36.03 25.03 31.95
CA GLY A 309 37.13 25.36 31.03
C GLY A 309 37.23 26.85 30.69
N GLN A 310 37.95 27.15 29.61
CA GLN A 310 38.24 28.51 29.15
C GLN A 310 36.93 29.23 28.77
N VAL A 311 36.83 30.51 29.15
CA VAL A 311 35.72 31.37 28.69
C VAL A 311 35.82 31.54 27.18
N ALA A 312 34.71 31.32 26.48
CA ALA A 312 34.66 31.47 25.04
C ALA A 312 34.91 32.94 24.64
N ASP A 313 35.48 33.18 23.46
CA ASP A 313 35.72 34.54 22.95
C ASP A 313 34.42 35.36 22.84
N ALA A 314 34.54 36.68 22.73
CA ALA A 314 33.39 37.59 22.75
C ALA A 314 32.33 37.27 21.68
N GLY A 315 32.73 36.77 20.51
CA GLY A 315 31.81 36.36 19.44
C GLY A 315 31.10 35.03 19.67
N TRP A 316 31.46 34.29 20.72
CA TRP A 316 30.96 32.95 21.06
C TRP A 316 30.18 32.94 22.39
N GLN A 317 29.97 34.12 22.98
CA GLN A 317 29.12 34.29 24.16
C GLN A 317 27.64 34.29 23.77
N GLY A 318 26.78 33.90 24.72
CA GLY A 318 25.33 33.98 24.58
C GLY A 318 24.78 35.40 24.74
N SER A 319 23.46 35.51 24.94
CA SER A 319 22.81 36.78 25.27
C SER A 319 23.39 37.38 26.55
N LYS A 320 23.29 38.72 26.69
CA LYS A 320 23.80 39.43 27.88
C LYS A 320 23.20 38.93 29.20
N ASP A 321 22.00 38.36 29.14
CA ASP A 321 21.25 37.84 30.30
C ASP A 321 21.48 36.33 30.52
N GLY A 322 22.23 35.67 29.62
CA GLY A 322 22.57 34.26 29.68
C GLY A 322 23.78 33.94 30.58
N PRO A 323 24.09 32.65 30.78
CA PRO A 323 25.31 32.26 31.48
C PRO A 323 26.57 32.62 30.66
N THR A 324 27.73 32.73 31.32
CA THR A 324 29.01 32.84 30.60
C THR A 324 29.32 31.53 29.90
N TYR A 325 29.49 31.56 28.58
CA TYR A 325 29.77 30.36 27.79
C TYR A 325 31.24 30.01 27.95
N ARG A 326 31.51 28.74 28.19
CA ARG A 326 32.86 28.19 28.34
C ARG A 326 33.03 27.01 27.38
N LEU A 327 34.26 26.71 27.02
CA LEU A 327 34.60 25.78 25.93
C LEU A 327 34.65 24.31 26.37
N GLY A 328 34.49 24.02 27.67
CA GLY A 328 34.68 22.69 28.24
C GLY A 328 36.16 22.29 28.29
N PRO A 329 36.46 21.00 28.53
CA PRO A 329 35.53 19.92 28.87
C PRO A 329 35.05 19.93 30.35
N GLY A 330 33.89 19.33 30.61
CA GLY A 330 33.32 19.11 31.96
C GLY A 330 32.96 20.42 32.71
N PRO A 331 32.55 20.41 34.00
CA PRO A 331 32.20 19.24 34.81
C PRO A 331 30.90 18.54 34.40
N GLY A 332 30.08 19.15 33.53
CA GLY A 332 28.89 18.51 32.98
C GLY A 332 29.22 17.24 32.20
N ILE A 333 28.56 16.13 32.55
CA ILE A 333 28.66 14.84 31.85
C ILE A 333 27.24 14.43 31.46
N LEU A 334 26.98 14.26 30.17
CA LEU A 334 25.69 13.83 29.64
C LEU A 334 25.72 12.34 29.35
N ASN A 335 24.85 11.58 30.03
CA ASN A 335 24.59 10.19 29.69
C ASN A 335 23.36 10.12 28.79
N LEU A 336 23.59 9.95 27.48
CA LEU A 336 22.52 9.75 26.50
C LEU A 336 22.19 8.26 26.40
N THR A 337 20.97 7.87 26.75
CA THR A 337 20.48 6.50 26.60
C THR A 337 19.08 6.53 26.00
N TYR A 338 18.93 5.85 24.86
CA TYR A 338 17.66 5.65 24.16
C TYR A 338 17.39 4.14 24.10
N THR A 339 16.39 3.66 24.83
CA THR A 339 16.03 2.23 24.87
C THR A 339 14.66 1.99 24.24
N LYS A 340 14.62 1.08 23.27
CA LYS A 340 13.42 0.65 22.54
C LYS A 340 13.13 -0.82 22.85
N GLN A 341 11.87 -1.21 23.02
CA GLN A 341 11.48 -2.62 23.06
C GLN A 341 11.35 -3.16 21.62
N PHE A 342 11.89 -4.35 21.33
CA PHE A 342 11.99 -4.88 19.96
C PHE A 342 10.93 -5.95 19.66
N ARG A 343 10.11 -5.72 18.63
CA ARG A 343 9.26 -6.73 17.99
C ARG A 343 9.57 -6.73 16.49
N ILE A 344 9.68 -7.91 15.89
CA ILE A 344 9.91 -8.08 14.46
C ILE A 344 8.54 -8.08 13.75
N PHE A 345 8.43 -7.40 12.62
CA PHE A 345 7.15 -7.16 11.92
C PHE A 345 7.13 -7.72 10.50
N VAL A 346 5.95 -8.17 10.06
CA VAL A 346 5.60 -8.35 8.64
C VAL A 346 4.55 -7.32 8.32
N VAL A 347 4.78 -6.51 7.28
CA VAL A 347 3.86 -5.44 6.87
C VAL A 347 3.06 -5.95 5.67
N VAL A 348 1.75 -5.74 5.70
CA VAL A 348 0.84 -6.03 4.58
C VAL A 348 0.13 -4.72 4.23
N GLY A 349 0.25 -4.28 2.99
CA GLY A 349 -0.18 -2.95 2.56
C GLY A 349 -1.00 -2.96 1.27
N ASN A 350 -1.82 -1.92 1.14
CA ASN A 350 -2.68 -1.61 0.01
C ASN A 350 -3.08 -0.12 0.10
N HIS A 351 -3.04 0.65 -0.98
CA HIS A 351 -3.58 2.03 -0.95
C HIS A 351 -5.10 2.06 -0.95
N ARG A 352 -5.69 3.19 -0.55
CA ARG A 352 -7.14 3.39 -0.45
C ARG A 352 -7.66 4.38 -1.48
N ASP A 353 -6.83 5.35 -1.88
CA ASP A 353 -7.22 6.47 -2.72
C ASP A 353 -7.20 6.06 -4.19
N PRO A 354 -8.34 6.13 -4.90
CA PRO A 354 -8.35 6.04 -6.35
C PRO A 354 -8.50 7.42 -7.00
N TRP A 355 -8.37 7.46 -8.33
CA TRP A 355 -8.76 8.63 -9.12
C TRP A 355 -10.27 8.88 -9.22
N THR A 356 -11.10 7.84 -9.07
CA THR A 356 -12.56 7.95 -9.10
C THR A 356 -13.20 7.07 -8.02
N PHE A 357 -13.97 6.03 -8.37
CA PHE A 357 -14.60 5.06 -7.47
C PHE A 357 -13.66 3.91 -7.07
N GLY A 358 -12.72 3.55 -7.96
CA GLY A 358 -11.62 2.64 -7.65
C GLY A 358 -11.98 1.21 -7.24
N ALA A 359 -12.96 0.58 -7.90
CA ALA A 359 -13.41 -0.75 -7.47
C ALA A 359 -12.37 -1.87 -7.68
N VAL A 360 -11.54 -1.78 -8.71
CA VAL A 360 -10.39 -2.68 -8.84
C VAL A 360 -9.20 -2.03 -8.13
N ASP A 361 -8.83 -0.85 -8.62
CA ASP A 361 -7.70 -0.06 -8.15
C ASP A 361 -8.20 1.06 -7.25
N PRO A 362 -8.01 0.99 -5.90
CA PRO A 362 -7.36 -0.09 -5.15
C PRO A 362 -8.30 -0.92 -4.28
N ASN A 363 -9.60 -0.64 -4.30
CA ASN A 363 -10.49 -1.12 -3.25
C ASN A 363 -10.73 -2.65 -3.31
N SER A 364 -10.36 -3.31 -4.40
CA SER A 364 -10.31 -4.78 -4.43
C SER A 364 -9.23 -5.32 -3.47
N GLY A 365 -8.06 -4.67 -3.41
CA GLY A 365 -7.02 -4.94 -2.43
C GLY A 365 -7.41 -4.49 -1.02
N THR A 366 -8.10 -3.35 -0.87
CA THR A 366 -8.56 -2.90 0.45
C THR A 366 -9.56 -3.90 1.04
N ALA A 367 -10.51 -4.37 0.23
CA ALA A 367 -11.47 -5.40 0.64
C ALA A 367 -10.75 -6.72 0.99
N ALA A 368 -9.74 -7.12 0.23
CA ALA A 368 -8.91 -8.29 0.53
C ALA A 368 -8.13 -8.13 1.86
N LEU A 369 -7.56 -6.94 2.11
CA LEU A 369 -6.85 -6.60 3.34
C LEU A 369 -7.79 -6.71 4.56
N LEU A 370 -9.00 -6.16 4.46
CA LEU A 370 -10.02 -6.27 5.51
C LEU A 370 -10.41 -7.73 5.76
N GLU A 371 -10.58 -8.54 4.72
CA GLU A 371 -10.93 -9.96 4.87
C GLU A 371 -9.77 -10.78 5.47
N VAL A 372 -8.52 -10.49 5.11
CA VAL A 372 -7.34 -11.06 5.77
C VAL A 372 -7.35 -10.71 7.26
N ALA A 373 -7.60 -9.45 7.61
CA ALA A 373 -7.72 -9.01 9.00
C ALA A 373 -8.79 -9.81 9.77
N ARG A 374 -9.98 -9.96 9.18
CA ARG A 374 -11.08 -10.75 9.76
C ARG A 374 -10.68 -12.20 9.99
N ARG A 375 -10.07 -12.84 8.99
CA ARG A 375 -9.64 -14.24 9.10
C ARG A 375 -8.61 -14.40 10.22
N LEU A 376 -7.61 -13.53 10.30
CA LEU A 376 -6.59 -13.56 11.35
C LEU A 376 -7.21 -13.41 12.75
N MET A 377 -8.13 -12.48 12.95
CA MET A 377 -8.80 -12.29 14.25
C MET A 377 -9.73 -13.45 14.61
N LYS A 378 -10.40 -14.08 13.63
CA LYS A 378 -11.17 -15.31 13.85
C LYS A 378 -10.27 -16.49 14.25
N LEU A 379 -9.07 -16.59 13.68
CA LEU A 379 -8.07 -17.58 14.11
C LEU A 379 -7.55 -17.27 15.52
N GLU A 380 -7.30 -16.01 15.84
CA GLU A 380 -6.82 -15.61 17.17
C GLU A 380 -7.83 -15.94 18.26
N LYS A 381 -9.13 -15.70 18.01
CA LYS A 381 -10.22 -16.13 18.90
C LYS A 381 -10.25 -17.65 19.13
N ARG A 382 -9.61 -18.44 18.26
CA ARG A 382 -9.45 -19.91 18.37
C ARG A 382 -8.06 -20.32 18.85
N GLY A 383 -7.32 -19.40 19.47
CA GLY A 383 -6.03 -19.65 20.10
C GLY A 383 -4.81 -19.57 19.18
N TRP A 384 -5.00 -19.23 17.90
CA TRP A 384 -3.85 -18.96 17.03
C TRP A 384 -3.15 -17.67 17.46
N LYS A 385 -1.82 -17.65 17.42
CA LYS A 385 -1.05 -16.41 17.64
C LYS A 385 0.06 -16.31 16.61
N PRO A 386 0.26 -15.14 15.98
CA PRO A 386 1.34 -14.99 15.05
C PRO A 386 2.67 -14.98 15.81
N ARG A 387 3.70 -15.63 15.26
CA ARG A 387 5.06 -15.62 15.85
C ARG A 387 5.68 -14.22 15.85
N ARG A 388 5.35 -13.43 14.83
CA ARG A 388 5.81 -12.05 14.62
C ARG A 388 4.58 -11.15 14.58
N THR A 389 4.75 -9.87 14.85
CA THR A 389 3.62 -8.96 14.73
C THR A 389 3.32 -8.71 13.25
N ILE A 390 2.04 -8.71 12.90
CA ILE A 390 1.55 -8.37 11.57
C ILE A 390 1.06 -6.92 11.65
N VAL A 391 1.54 -6.07 10.76
CA VAL A 391 1.10 -4.68 10.65
C VAL A 391 0.30 -4.59 9.35
N LEU A 392 -0.96 -4.18 9.46
CA LEU A 392 -1.84 -3.95 8.32
C LEU A 392 -1.85 -2.45 8.04
N CYS A 393 -1.51 -2.06 6.83
CA CYS A 393 -1.45 -0.67 6.42
C CYS A 393 -2.41 -0.42 5.27
N ASN A 394 -3.17 0.68 5.34
CA ASN A 394 -3.99 1.15 4.24
C ASN A 394 -3.53 2.56 3.87
N TRP A 395 -2.81 2.68 2.75
CA TRP A 395 -2.08 3.88 2.36
C TRP A 395 -3.00 4.93 1.73
N ASP A 396 -2.54 6.17 1.72
CA ASP A 396 -3.20 7.31 1.06
C ASP A 396 -2.26 7.93 0.04
N ALA A 397 -2.80 8.72 -0.87
CA ALA A 397 -2.07 9.45 -1.89
C ALA A 397 -1.06 8.58 -2.68
N GLU A 398 -1.36 7.29 -2.89
CA GLU A 398 -0.56 6.41 -3.75
C GLU A 398 -0.63 6.89 -5.19
N GLU A 399 -1.83 7.25 -5.64
CA GLU A 399 -2.07 7.62 -7.04
C GLU A 399 -1.31 8.92 -7.40
N TYR A 400 -0.98 9.72 -6.39
CA TYR A 400 -0.19 10.94 -6.51
C TYR A 400 1.32 10.73 -6.49
N GLY A 401 1.81 9.50 -6.27
CA GLY A 401 3.24 9.18 -6.27
C GLY A 401 3.69 8.44 -5.01
N LEU A 402 2.92 7.45 -4.55
CA LEU A 402 3.26 6.60 -3.40
C LEU A 402 3.45 7.39 -2.11
N ILE A 403 2.74 8.51 -1.96
CA ILE A 403 3.07 9.52 -0.94
C ILE A 403 2.86 8.92 0.45
N GLY A 404 1.67 8.43 0.78
CA GLY A 404 1.38 7.97 2.15
C GLY A 404 2.24 6.79 2.61
N SER A 405 2.60 5.87 1.72
CA SER A 405 3.50 4.76 2.06
C SER A 405 4.95 5.24 2.19
N THR A 406 5.40 6.16 1.34
CA THR A 406 6.75 6.73 1.40
C THR A 406 6.95 7.54 2.67
N GLU A 407 6.07 8.50 2.96
CA GLU A 407 6.12 9.32 4.19
C GLU A 407 6.15 8.46 5.45
N TRP A 408 5.33 7.39 5.48
CA TRP A 408 5.32 6.47 6.60
C TRP A 408 6.59 5.64 6.72
N VAL A 409 7.17 5.20 5.60
CA VAL A 409 8.46 4.52 5.59
C VAL A 409 9.57 5.44 6.08
N GLU A 410 9.56 6.72 5.70
CA GLU A 410 10.53 7.70 6.13
C GLU A 410 10.44 7.98 7.64
N ASP A 411 9.23 8.24 8.15
CA ASP A 411 8.97 8.41 9.59
C ASP A 411 9.44 7.18 10.41
N ASN A 412 9.25 5.98 9.84
CA ASN A 412 9.54 4.72 10.52
C ASN A 412 10.85 4.07 10.07
N ARG A 413 11.72 4.77 9.34
CA ARG A 413 12.88 4.19 8.63
C ARG A 413 13.78 3.35 9.53
N GLN A 414 14.18 3.89 10.68
CA GLN A 414 15.04 3.18 11.62
C GLN A 414 14.36 1.94 12.24
N LEU A 415 13.05 2.02 12.48
CA LEU A 415 12.26 0.90 13.00
C LEU A 415 12.17 -0.21 11.94
N LEU A 416 11.84 0.16 10.71
CA LEU A 416 11.62 -0.76 9.60
C LEU A 416 12.92 -1.45 9.19
N ALA A 417 14.00 -0.69 8.99
CA ALA A 417 15.31 -1.22 8.63
C ALA A 417 15.84 -2.25 9.66
N SER A 418 15.49 -2.10 10.94
CA SER A 418 15.94 -3.02 11.99
C SER A 418 14.97 -4.18 12.28
N ARG A 419 13.72 -4.15 11.78
CA ARG A 419 12.66 -5.05 12.27
C ARG A 419 11.67 -5.56 11.25
N ALA A 420 11.56 -4.95 10.07
CA ALA A 420 10.68 -5.44 9.02
C ALA A 420 11.31 -6.65 8.33
N VAL A 421 10.57 -7.77 8.30
CA VAL A 421 11.02 -9.00 7.62
C VAL A 421 10.67 -8.96 6.15
N ALA A 422 9.46 -8.49 5.87
CA ALA A 422 8.94 -8.36 4.53
C ALA A 422 7.78 -7.35 4.48
N TYR A 423 7.59 -6.77 3.30
CA TYR A 423 6.40 -6.03 2.91
C TYR A 423 5.64 -6.83 1.85
N LEU A 424 4.34 -7.03 2.06
CA LEU A 424 3.46 -7.73 1.13
C LEU A 424 2.44 -6.73 0.59
N ASN A 425 2.54 -6.40 -0.68
CA ASN A 425 1.64 -5.50 -1.39
C ASN A 425 0.51 -6.28 -2.03
N VAL A 426 -0.72 -5.78 -1.88
CA VAL A 426 -1.88 -6.20 -2.67
C VAL A 426 -2.66 -4.95 -3.03
N ASP A 427 -2.23 -4.29 -4.10
CA ASP A 427 -2.88 -3.11 -4.65
C ASP A 427 -4.22 -3.49 -5.30
N CYS A 428 -4.16 -4.07 -6.49
CA CYS A 428 -5.28 -4.66 -7.18
C CYS A 428 -5.34 -6.16 -6.88
N ALA A 429 -6.23 -6.59 -5.98
CA ALA A 429 -6.39 -8.02 -5.69
C ALA A 429 -6.92 -8.79 -6.90
N VAL A 430 -7.86 -8.20 -7.67
CA VAL A 430 -8.46 -8.83 -8.84
C VAL A 430 -8.85 -7.81 -9.92
N SER A 431 -8.28 -7.96 -11.12
CA SER A 431 -8.66 -7.24 -12.35
C SER A 431 -9.13 -8.18 -13.47
N GLY A 432 -8.99 -9.50 -13.30
CA GLY A 432 -9.32 -10.51 -14.29
C GLY A 432 -8.78 -11.90 -13.93
N PRO A 433 -8.82 -12.86 -14.88
CA PRO A 433 -8.30 -14.21 -14.67
C PRO A 433 -6.77 -14.29 -14.72
N GLY A 434 -6.19 -15.32 -14.11
CA GLY A 434 -4.74 -15.58 -14.10
C GLY A 434 -3.97 -14.93 -12.95
N PHE A 435 -3.05 -15.68 -12.34
CA PHE A 435 -2.25 -15.23 -11.19
C PHE A 435 -0.93 -14.55 -11.63
N HIS A 436 -0.62 -13.41 -11.01
CA HIS A 436 0.62 -12.66 -11.22
C HIS A 436 1.32 -12.36 -9.89
N ALA A 437 2.66 -12.40 -9.90
CA ALA A 437 3.46 -12.05 -8.75
C ALA A 437 4.81 -11.44 -9.16
N SER A 438 5.16 -10.34 -8.49
CA SER A 438 6.47 -9.69 -8.56
C SER A 438 7.10 -9.72 -7.19
N ALA A 439 8.38 -10.08 -7.07
CA ALA A 439 9.03 -10.14 -5.76
C ALA A 439 10.55 -9.97 -5.80
N THR A 440 11.09 -9.67 -4.61
CA THR A 440 12.50 -9.89 -4.32
C THR A 440 12.83 -11.39 -4.29
N PRO A 441 14.02 -11.84 -4.77
CA PRO A 441 14.38 -13.26 -4.83
C PRO A 441 14.24 -14.02 -3.51
N GLN A 442 14.37 -13.31 -2.38
CA GLN A 442 14.19 -13.85 -1.03
C GLN A 442 12.79 -14.45 -0.79
N LEU A 443 11.77 -14.00 -1.53
CA LEU A 443 10.39 -14.46 -1.38
C LEU A 443 9.95 -15.47 -2.45
N ASP A 444 10.77 -15.75 -3.46
CA ASP A 444 10.41 -16.64 -4.58
C ASP A 444 9.95 -18.02 -4.10
N ARG A 445 10.76 -18.67 -3.27
CA ARG A 445 10.45 -20.00 -2.75
C ARG A 445 9.19 -19.99 -1.89
N LEU A 446 8.94 -18.90 -1.15
CA LEU A 446 7.75 -18.76 -0.32
C LEU A 446 6.50 -18.64 -1.19
N LEU A 447 6.55 -17.82 -2.24
CA LEU A 447 5.46 -17.66 -3.21
C LEU A 447 5.13 -19.00 -3.88
N LEU A 448 6.13 -19.68 -4.46
CA LEU A 448 5.93 -20.99 -5.11
C LEU A 448 5.38 -22.05 -4.15
N LYS A 449 5.76 -22.00 -2.87
CA LYS A 449 5.23 -22.93 -1.87
C LYS A 449 3.79 -22.60 -1.50
N THR A 450 3.46 -21.31 -1.45
CA THR A 450 2.12 -20.82 -1.09
C THR A 450 1.13 -21.11 -2.20
N THR A 451 1.48 -20.84 -3.46
CA THR A 451 0.61 -21.09 -4.62
C THR A 451 0.29 -22.57 -4.85
N ARG A 452 1.14 -23.50 -4.39
CA ARG A 452 0.83 -24.95 -4.38
C ARG A 452 -0.19 -25.38 -3.32
N GLN A 453 -0.45 -24.52 -2.34
CA GLN A 453 -1.35 -24.82 -1.22
C GLN A 453 -2.70 -24.11 -1.35
N VAL A 454 -2.87 -23.23 -2.34
CA VAL A 454 -4.11 -22.48 -2.57
C VAL A 454 -4.74 -23.02 -3.85
N ASP A 455 -6.03 -23.35 -3.76
CA ASP A 455 -6.79 -23.90 -4.87
C ASP A 455 -7.11 -22.76 -5.84
N ASP A 456 -7.06 -23.01 -7.15
CA ASP A 456 -7.32 -22.00 -8.15
C ASP A 456 -8.83 -21.64 -8.16
N PRO A 457 -9.19 -20.35 -8.11
CA PRO A 457 -10.60 -19.94 -8.13
C PRO A 457 -11.32 -20.26 -9.46
N GLU A 458 -10.60 -20.31 -10.59
CA GLU A 458 -11.14 -20.66 -11.91
C GLU A 458 -11.21 -22.19 -12.11
N ASN A 459 -10.29 -22.93 -11.46
CA ASN A 459 -10.28 -24.39 -11.50
C ASN A 459 -9.89 -25.01 -10.16
N SER A 460 -10.87 -25.18 -9.28
CA SER A 460 -10.67 -25.75 -7.94
C SER A 460 -10.10 -27.19 -7.90
N SER A 461 -10.00 -27.88 -9.04
CA SER A 461 -9.32 -29.18 -9.13
C SER A 461 -7.79 -29.08 -9.15
N GLN A 462 -7.26 -27.87 -9.31
CA GLN A 462 -5.83 -27.56 -9.38
C GLN A 462 -5.48 -26.47 -8.36
N SER A 463 -4.22 -26.44 -7.96
CA SER A 463 -3.64 -25.33 -7.23
C SER A 463 -3.32 -24.16 -8.16
N ILE A 464 -3.25 -22.94 -7.62
CA ILE A 464 -2.79 -21.75 -8.36
C ILE A 464 -1.46 -22.04 -9.05
N TYR A 465 -0.55 -22.76 -8.40
CA TYR A 465 0.73 -23.14 -9.00
C TYR A 465 0.57 -24.02 -10.26
N GLU A 466 -0.34 -24.99 -10.23
CA GLU A 466 -0.55 -25.90 -11.37
C GLU A 466 -1.16 -25.18 -12.56
N SER A 467 -2.17 -24.33 -12.34
CA SER A 467 -2.73 -23.48 -13.38
C SER A 467 -1.71 -22.48 -13.92
N TRP A 468 -0.93 -21.87 -13.04
CA TRP A 468 0.09 -20.89 -13.40
C TRP A 468 1.22 -21.51 -14.25
N VAL A 469 1.61 -22.76 -13.96
CA VAL A 469 2.58 -23.50 -14.78
C VAL A 469 2.01 -23.92 -16.13
N ALA A 470 0.72 -24.22 -16.20
CA ALA A 470 0.04 -24.68 -17.41
C ALA A 470 -0.29 -23.56 -18.41
N ALA A 471 -0.22 -22.29 -18.00
CA ALA A 471 -0.55 -21.14 -18.84
C ALA A 471 0.40 -21.02 -20.06
N PRO A 472 -0.12 -20.85 -21.29
CA PRO A 472 0.67 -20.89 -22.53
C PRO A 472 1.59 -19.67 -22.74
N SER A 473 1.42 -18.57 -22.00
CA SER A 473 2.25 -17.36 -22.05
C SER A 473 3.27 -17.35 -20.91
N ASN A 474 4.44 -17.91 -21.17
CA ASN A 474 5.61 -18.01 -20.29
C ASN A 474 5.40 -18.82 -18.99
N SER A 475 6.27 -19.81 -18.80
CA SER A 475 6.47 -20.52 -17.54
C SER A 475 6.45 -19.56 -16.34
N PRO A 476 6.01 -19.98 -15.14
CA PRO A 476 5.71 -19.08 -14.04
C PRO A 476 6.95 -18.30 -13.65
N THR A 477 7.04 -17.07 -14.13
CA THR A 477 8.12 -16.16 -13.79
C THR A 477 7.60 -15.23 -12.73
N ILE A 478 8.13 -15.39 -11.52
CA ILE A 478 8.05 -14.33 -10.52
C ILE A 478 8.83 -13.14 -11.09
N GLU A 479 8.10 -12.10 -11.45
CA GLU A 479 8.64 -10.85 -11.96
C GLU A 479 9.46 -10.15 -10.87
N ARG A 480 10.24 -9.13 -11.26
CA ARG A 480 11.08 -8.38 -10.31
C ARG A 480 10.48 -7.01 -10.05
N LEU A 481 10.55 -6.58 -8.78
CA LEU A 481 10.14 -5.25 -8.33
C LEU A 481 11.21 -4.22 -8.74
N GLY A 482 11.29 -3.93 -10.04
CA GLY A 482 12.24 -2.96 -10.60
C GLY A 482 11.69 -1.54 -10.76
N GLY A 483 10.36 -1.37 -10.78
CA GLY A 483 9.70 -0.07 -10.98
C GLY A 483 9.09 0.52 -9.71
N GLY A 484 8.56 1.74 -9.81
CA GLY A 484 7.80 2.42 -8.75
C GLY A 484 6.28 2.31 -8.93
N GLY A 485 5.79 1.11 -9.28
CA GLY A 485 4.41 0.94 -9.75
C GLY A 485 3.34 0.78 -8.67
N SER A 486 3.72 0.72 -7.38
CA SER A 486 2.82 0.67 -6.22
C SER A 486 3.65 0.85 -4.93
N ASP A 487 2.99 0.85 -3.77
CA ASP A 487 3.55 1.16 -2.44
C ASP A 487 4.74 0.30 -2.01
N TYR A 488 4.96 -0.86 -2.65
CA TYR A 488 6.16 -1.66 -2.40
C TYR A 488 7.45 -0.88 -2.65
N ALA A 489 7.39 0.19 -3.45
CA ALA A 489 8.57 0.91 -3.86
C ALA A 489 9.28 1.61 -2.69
N ALA A 490 8.49 2.17 -1.77
CA ALA A 490 8.99 2.73 -0.51
C ALA A 490 9.73 1.68 0.32
N PHE A 491 9.30 0.42 0.30
CA PHE A 491 9.92 -0.63 1.10
C PHE A 491 11.19 -1.20 0.45
N VAL A 492 11.16 -1.53 -0.84
CA VAL A 492 12.27 -2.24 -1.50
C VAL A 492 13.33 -1.28 -2.06
N GLN A 493 12.96 -0.22 -2.77
CA GLN A 493 13.94 0.72 -3.34
C GLN A 493 14.46 1.72 -2.29
N HIS A 494 13.62 2.22 -1.39
CA HIS A 494 14.06 3.28 -0.44
C HIS A 494 14.85 2.73 0.77
N ILE A 495 14.47 1.55 1.30
CA ILE A 495 15.06 1.01 2.54
C ILE A 495 15.45 -0.48 2.49
N GLY A 496 15.32 -1.14 1.33
CA GLY A 496 15.88 -2.48 1.10
C GLY A 496 15.15 -3.63 1.81
N ILE A 497 13.85 -3.49 2.09
CA ILE A 497 13.03 -4.57 2.66
C ILE A 497 12.61 -5.54 1.56
N ALA A 498 12.66 -6.84 1.88
CA ALA A 498 12.17 -7.87 0.98
C ALA A 498 10.66 -7.69 0.73
N SER A 499 10.29 -7.39 -0.52
CA SER A 499 8.91 -7.11 -0.88
C SER A 499 8.36 -8.12 -1.89
N ALA A 500 7.04 -8.28 -1.88
CA ALA A 500 6.27 -8.95 -2.92
C ALA A 500 5.01 -8.13 -3.26
N ASP A 501 4.57 -8.25 -4.51
CA ASP A 501 3.33 -7.69 -5.04
C ASP A 501 2.57 -8.80 -5.77
N ILE A 502 1.27 -8.94 -5.51
CA ILE A 502 0.48 -10.11 -5.90
C ILE A 502 -0.90 -9.67 -6.39
N SER A 503 -1.34 -10.21 -7.52
CA SER A 503 -2.64 -9.92 -8.12
C SER A 503 -3.22 -11.10 -8.92
N PHE A 504 -4.53 -11.05 -9.17
CA PHE A 504 -5.19 -11.81 -10.23
C PHE A 504 -5.60 -10.87 -11.38
N GLY A 505 -5.35 -11.27 -12.62
CA GLY A 505 -5.60 -10.48 -13.82
C GLY A 505 -4.38 -9.70 -14.29
N SER A 506 -4.37 -9.33 -15.57
CA SER A 506 -3.27 -8.53 -16.12
C SER A 506 -3.32 -7.11 -15.57
N VAL A 507 -2.19 -6.63 -15.08
CA VAL A 507 -1.97 -5.22 -14.73
C VAL A 507 -2.02 -4.31 -15.98
N TRP A 508 -1.96 -4.93 -17.18
CA TRP A 508 -1.79 -4.29 -18.48
C TRP A 508 -2.98 -4.46 -19.44
N GLY A 509 -4.20 -4.64 -18.93
CA GLY A 509 -5.41 -4.47 -19.75
C GLY A 509 -6.70 -4.46 -18.93
N PRO A 510 -7.66 -3.56 -19.22
CA PRO A 510 -7.54 -2.14 -19.56
C PRO A 510 -7.58 -1.26 -18.28
N TYR A 511 -7.09 -0.01 -18.36
CA TYR A 511 -7.20 1.07 -17.34
C TYR A 511 -8.63 1.41 -16.87
N VAL A 512 -9.58 0.74 -17.50
CA VAL A 512 -10.93 0.45 -17.08
C VAL A 512 -11.06 0.04 -15.58
N SER A 513 -10.01 -0.48 -14.94
CA SER A 513 -9.95 -0.78 -13.49
C SER A 513 -10.06 0.44 -12.55
N LYS A 514 -9.54 1.60 -12.95
CA LYS A 514 -9.46 2.82 -12.13
C LYS A 514 -10.75 3.65 -12.12
N THR A 515 -11.67 3.38 -13.04
CA THR A 515 -12.94 4.12 -13.25
C THR A 515 -14.20 3.38 -12.82
N TYR A 516 -14.10 2.10 -12.46
CA TYR A 516 -15.28 1.28 -12.19
C TYR A 516 -15.91 1.48 -10.82
N CYS A 517 -17.25 1.53 -10.83
CA CYS A 517 -18.07 1.30 -9.65
C CYS A 517 -18.33 -0.21 -9.45
N TRP A 518 -18.70 -0.60 -8.23
CA TRP A 518 -18.93 -2.00 -7.80
C TRP A 518 -19.77 -2.87 -8.76
N TYR A 519 -20.77 -2.32 -9.42
CA TYR A 519 -21.68 -3.10 -10.27
C TYR A 519 -20.98 -3.69 -11.51
N VAL A 520 -19.91 -3.05 -12.00
CA VAL A 520 -19.17 -3.54 -13.17
C VAL A 520 -18.37 -4.80 -12.83
N ILE A 521 -17.82 -4.86 -11.63
CA ILE A 521 -17.09 -6.04 -11.11
C ILE A 521 -18.06 -7.20 -10.89
N LYS A 522 -19.23 -6.94 -10.29
CA LYS A 522 -20.22 -7.98 -9.96
C LYS A 522 -20.81 -8.69 -11.18
N HIS A 523 -20.89 -8.04 -12.35
CA HIS A 523 -21.51 -8.60 -13.56
C HIS A 523 -20.49 -9.11 -14.60
N LYS A 524 -19.19 -8.84 -14.43
CA LYS A 524 -18.13 -9.23 -15.40
C LYS A 524 -17.09 -10.23 -14.87
N LEU A 525 -17.10 -10.53 -13.56
CA LEU A 525 -16.14 -11.44 -12.92
C LEU A 525 -16.80 -12.66 -12.24
N THR A 526 -18.06 -12.95 -12.57
CA THR A 526 -18.73 -14.22 -12.24
C THR A 526 -18.76 -15.16 -13.42
#